data_AF-A0A9P9D4S2-F1
#
_entry.id   AF-A0A9P9D4S2-F1
#
_cell.length_a   1.000
_cell.length_b   1.000
_cell.length_c   1.000
_cell.angle_alpha   90.00
_cell.angle_beta   90.00
_cell.angle_gamma   90.00
#
_symmetry.space_group_name_H-M   'P 1'
#
loop_
_entity.id
_entity.type
_entity.pdbx_description
1 polymer ?
#
loop_
_entity_poly.entity_id
_entity_poly.type
_entity_poly.pdbx_seq_one_letter_code
_entity_poly.pdbx_strand_id
1 'polypeptide(L)'
;PSKEKYADNTIDEEFLSHARYLQQMIVYKTLKYGIKNGDLGLIDRVIGVCCFYFEGTGQSNYAFEMLYLKRLTSTKACDKELRRAILSNSLVNPHGRRDTWQEVDRSLEYLNLELKRELWARRTSTFGLDALFKTTSLTAEYTVCLRKAIEKAFARKDNSTHSVPSPMDDIHTLAFELACDSIKFYEGGRQARHQAPDIHTIGLERVATKKLEVFN
;
A
#
# COMPACT_ATOMS: atom_id res chain seq x y z
N PRO A 1 -10.70 -18.84 43.56
CA PRO A 1 -9.25 -18.81 43.23
C PRO A 1 -8.85 -17.42 42.70
N SER A 2 -8.36 -16.61 43.65
CA SER A 2 -7.55 -15.38 43.54
C SER A 2 -7.55 -14.58 42.22
N LYS A 3 -8.35 -13.51 42.19
CA LYS A 3 -8.21 -12.33 41.31
C LYS A 3 -7.11 -11.36 41.79
N GLU A 4 -6.02 -11.91 42.31
CA GLU A 4 -4.87 -11.16 42.83
C GLU A 4 -3.60 -11.86 42.35
N LYS A 5 -3.28 -11.68 41.08
CA LYS A 5 -1.90 -11.77 40.61
C LYS A 5 -1.54 -10.37 40.15
N TYR A 6 -0.86 -9.66 41.05
CA TYR A 6 0.04 -8.54 40.81
C TYR A 6 -0.05 -7.98 39.39
N ALA A 7 -0.69 -6.82 39.27
CA ALA A 7 -0.34 -5.85 38.25
C ALA A 7 1.10 -5.42 38.54
N ASP A 8 2.04 -6.27 38.16
CA ASP A 8 3.41 -5.85 37.97
C ASP A 8 3.33 -4.80 36.86
N ASN A 9 3.77 -3.58 37.15
CA ASN A 9 3.74 -2.42 36.23
C ASN A 9 4.71 -2.61 35.04
N THR A 10 5.04 -3.85 34.73
CA THR A 10 5.98 -4.25 33.70
C THR A 10 5.25 -4.38 32.38
N ILE A 11 5.75 -3.68 31.37
CA ILE A 11 5.18 -3.60 30.03
C ILE A 11 5.25 -4.99 29.37
N ASP A 12 4.12 -5.48 28.84
CA ASP A 12 4.10 -6.61 27.91
C ASP A 12 4.55 -6.12 26.52
N GLU A 13 5.82 -6.38 26.19
CA GLU A 13 6.44 -5.90 24.96
C GLU A 13 5.91 -6.60 23.70
N GLU A 14 5.49 -7.86 23.86
CA GLU A 14 4.92 -8.65 22.77
C GLU A 14 3.54 -8.11 22.42
N PHE A 15 2.67 -7.94 23.42
CA PHE A 15 1.34 -7.37 23.24
C PHE A 15 1.43 -5.97 22.60
N LEU A 16 2.34 -5.13 23.10
CA LEU A 16 2.57 -3.79 22.56
C LEU A 16 3.01 -3.82 21.09
N SER A 17 3.89 -4.75 20.72
CA SER A 17 4.35 -4.90 19.33
C SER A 17 3.21 -5.35 18.40
N HIS A 18 2.36 -6.27 18.84
CA HIS A 18 1.18 -6.68 18.09
C HIS A 18 0.15 -5.55 17.94
N ALA A 19 -0.10 -4.77 19.00
CA ALA A 19 -0.99 -3.62 18.94
C ALA A 19 -0.50 -2.58 17.92
N ARG A 20 0.82 -2.31 17.90
CA ARG A 20 1.45 -1.42 16.91
C ARG A 20 1.35 -1.97 15.49
N TYR A 21 1.53 -3.27 15.30
CA TYR A 21 1.31 -3.91 14.00
C TYR A 21 -0.14 -3.73 13.52
N LEU A 22 -1.12 -3.99 14.39
CA LEU A 22 -2.54 -3.81 14.06
C LEU A 22 -2.86 -2.36 13.70
N GLN A 23 -2.30 -1.38 14.42
CA GLN A 23 -2.45 0.03 14.11
C GLN A 23 -1.99 0.34 12.66
N GLN A 24 -0.90 -0.26 12.20
CA GLN A 24 -0.41 -0.09 10.84
C GLN A 24 -1.26 -0.84 9.81
N MET A 25 -1.63 -2.08 10.12
CA MET A 25 -2.43 -2.91 9.21
C MET A 25 -3.83 -2.36 8.98
N ILE A 26 -4.47 -1.78 9.98
CA ILE A 26 -5.79 -1.16 9.83
C ILE A 26 -5.72 -0.03 8.79
N VAL A 27 -4.68 0.81 8.83
CA VAL A 27 -4.49 1.91 7.87
C VAL A 27 -4.25 1.35 6.47
N TYR A 28 -3.37 0.36 6.33
CA TYR A 28 -3.09 -0.29 5.05
C TYR A 28 -4.33 -0.96 4.44
N LYS A 29 -5.07 -1.74 5.24
CA LYS A 29 -6.29 -2.42 4.80
C LYS A 29 -7.40 -1.41 4.46
N THR A 30 -7.52 -0.33 5.22
CA THR A 30 -8.48 0.76 4.91
C THR A 30 -8.15 1.40 3.57
N LEU A 31 -6.87 1.68 3.30
CA LEU A 31 -6.45 2.22 2.00
C LEU A 31 -6.74 1.25 0.85
N LYS A 32 -6.36 -0.02 1.01
CA LYS A 32 -6.64 -1.05 -0.02
C LYS A 32 -8.13 -1.24 -0.27
N TYR A 33 -8.94 -1.20 0.78
CA TYR A 33 -10.39 -1.26 0.65
C TYR A 33 -10.93 -0.02 -0.08
N GLY A 34 -10.49 1.18 0.31
CA GLY A 34 -10.88 2.43 -0.33
C GLY A 34 -10.52 2.47 -1.81
N ILE A 35 -9.28 2.07 -2.15
CA ILE A 35 -8.81 1.96 -3.54
C ILE A 35 -9.70 1.01 -4.32
N LYS A 36 -9.89 -0.23 -3.83
CA LYS A 36 -10.67 -1.26 -4.54
C LYS A 36 -12.09 -0.78 -4.86
N ASN A 37 -12.71 -0.05 -3.94
CA ASN A 37 -14.08 0.46 -4.07
C ASN A 37 -14.18 1.84 -4.74
N GLY A 38 -13.06 2.52 -5.01
CA GLY A 38 -13.07 3.92 -5.47
C GLY A 38 -13.57 4.91 -4.42
N ASP A 39 -13.46 4.59 -3.13
CA ASP A 39 -13.92 5.43 -2.03
C ASP A 39 -12.90 6.53 -1.69
N LEU A 40 -13.12 7.71 -2.27
CA LEU A 40 -12.25 8.88 -2.08
C LEU A 40 -12.26 9.38 -0.63
N GLY A 41 -13.33 9.16 0.13
CA GLY A 41 -13.44 9.62 1.52
C GLY A 41 -12.55 8.78 2.45
N LEU A 42 -12.52 7.47 2.26
CA LEU A 42 -11.59 6.58 2.97
C LEU A 42 -10.14 6.87 2.60
N ILE A 43 -9.86 7.14 1.33
CA ILE A 43 -8.52 7.49 0.86
C ILE A 43 -8.05 8.81 1.49
N ASP A 44 -8.86 9.87 1.48
CA ASP A 44 -8.48 11.16 2.10
C ASP A 44 -8.24 11.04 3.61
N ARG A 45 -8.98 10.16 4.29
CA ARG A 45 -8.74 9.86 5.71
C ARG A 45 -7.37 9.20 5.91
N VAL A 46 -7.02 8.22 5.08
CA VAL A 46 -5.73 7.53 5.19
C VAL A 46 -4.55 8.44 4.84
N ILE A 47 -4.68 9.33 3.84
CA ILE A 47 -3.64 10.31 3.48
C ILE A 47 -3.19 11.12 4.71
N GLY A 48 -4.12 11.51 5.57
CA GLY A 48 -3.80 12.22 6.82
C GLY A 48 -2.90 11.40 7.75
N VAL A 49 -3.15 10.09 7.88
CA VAL A 49 -2.33 9.20 8.71
C VAL A 49 -0.98 8.91 8.05
N CYS A 50 -0.94 8.78 6.72
CA CYS A 50 0.28 8.56 5.95
C CYS A 50 1.31 9.68 6.15
N CYS A 51 0.87 10.94 6.35
CA CYS A 51 1.76 12.06 6.68
C CYS A 51 2.66 11.73 7.87
N PHE A 52 2.11 11.11 8.92
CA PHE A 52 2.84 10.74 10.12
C PHE A 52 3.64 9.45 9.91
N TYR A 53 3.08 8.44 9.24
CA TYR A 53 3.76 7.16 9.05
C TYR A 53 5.03 7.29 8.22
N PHE A 54 5.00 8.07 7.13
CA PHE A 54 6.20 8.31 6.33
C PHE A 54 7.25 9.06 7.14
N GLU A 55 6.85 10.04 7.96
CA GLU A 55 7.80 10.76 8.80
C GLU A 55 8.41 9.89 9.91
N GLY A 56 7.58 9.08 10.57
CA GLY A 56 7.99 8.18 11.64
C GLY A 56 8.98 7.11 11.16
N THR A 57 8.86 6.69 9.90
CA THR A 57 9.75 5.70 9.26
C THR A 57 10.99 6.33 8.61
N GLY A 58 11.16 7.65 8.68
CA GLY A 58 12.29 8.37 8.08
C GLY A 58 12.14 8.68 6.59
N GLN A 59 11.00 8.35 5.99
CA GLN A 59 10.64 8.61 4.60
C GLN A 59 10.17 10.06 4.40
N SER A 60 11.07 11.00 4.69
CA SER A 60 10.80 12.43 4.77
C SER A 60 10.22 13.06 3.50
N ASN A 61 10.68 12.64 2.33
CA ASN A 61 10.22 13.19 1.05
C ASN A 61 8.75 12.81 0.82
N TYR A 62 8.40 11.55 1.06
CA TYR A 62 7.03 11.08 0.97
C TYR A 62 6.12 11.74 2.01
N ALA A 63 6.63 12.00 3.23
CA ALA A 63 5.89 12.76 4.23
C ALA A 63 5.55 14.18 3.73
N PHE A 64 6.51 14.87 3.10
CA PHE A 64 6.31 16.21 2.54
C PHE A 64 5.31 16.21 1.38
N GLU A 65 5.41 15.25 0.47
CA GLU A 65 4.45 15.07 -0.63
C GLU A 65 3.03 14.79 -0.10
N MET A 66 2.89 13.96 0.93
CA MET A 66 1.60 13.69 1.56
C MET A 66 1.03 14.92 2.27
N LEU A 67 1.87 15.73 2.93
CA LEU A 67 1.43 17.00 3.52
C LEU A 67 0.93 17.99 2.45
N TYR A 68 1.62 18.07 1.31
CA TYR A 68 1.19 18.88 0.18
C TYR A 68 -0.15 18.39 -0.38
N LEU A 69 -0.27 17.09 -0.63
CA LEU A 69 -1.53 16.48 -1.06
C LEU A 69 -2.65 16.75 -0.05
N LYS A 70 -2.38 16.60 1.25
CA LYS A 70 -3.38 16.88 2.30
C LYS A 70 -3.77 18.34 2.34
N ARG A 71 -2.84 19.28 2.14
CA ARG A 71 -3.13 20.72 2.03
C ARG A 71 -4.10 20.97 0.87
N LEU A 72 -3.87 20.37 -0.30
CA LEU A 72 -4.73 20.51 -1.46
C LEU A 72 -6.13 19.90 -1.21
N THR A 73 -6.23 18.71 -0.60
CA THR A 73 -7.52 18.02 -0.42
C THR A 73 -8.35 18.56 0.74
N SER A 74 -7.70 19.14 1.76
CA SER A 74 -8.36 19.46 3.04
C SER A 74 -8.52 20.96 3.31
N THR A 75 -7.72 21.83 2.70
CA THR A 75 -7.75 23.29 2.94
C THR A 75 -8.41 24.07 1.81
N LYS A 76 -8.71 25.35 2.04
CA LYS A 76 -9.27 26.27 1.03
C LYS A 76 -8.35 26.53 -0.18
N ALA A 77 -7.16 25.94 -0.23
CA ALA A 77 -6.26 26.01 -1.39
C ALA A 77 -6.92 25.49 -2.69
N CYS A 78 -7.81 24.50 -2.57
CA CYS A 78 -8.63 24.02 -3.68
C CYS A 78 -10.12 24.11 -3.32
N ASP A 79 -10.96 24.34 -4.32
CA ASP A 79 -12.40 24.19 -4.19
C ASP A 79 -12.81 22.72 -4.15
N LYS A 80 -14.09 22.44 -3.89
CA LYS A 80 -14.57 21.05 -3.73
C LYS A 80 -14.42 20.24 -5.01
N GLU A 81 -14.58 20.88 -6.15
CA GLU A 81 -14.49 20.24 -7.46
C GLU A 81 -13.06 19.82 -7.79
N LEU A 82 -12.10 20.72 -7.60
CA LEU A 82 -10.68 20.43 -7.81
C LEU A 82 -10.16 19.39 -6.82
N ARG A 83 -10.57 19.44 -5.54
CA ARG A 83 -10.21 18.40 -4.56
C ARG A 83 -10.67 17.01 -5.00
N ARG A 84 -11.91 16.92 -5.47
CA ARG A 84 -12.47 15.68 -5.99
C ARG A 84 -11.71 15.23 -7.23
N ALA A 85 -11.40 16.15 -8.14
CA ALA A 85 -10.65 15.85 -9.36
C ALA A 85 -9.24 15.32 -9.06
N ILE A 86 -8.52 15.93 -8.11
CA ILE A 86 -7.20 15.46 -7.67
C ILE A 86 -7.29 14.02 -7.14
N LEU A 87 -8.21 13.76 -6.22
CA LEU A 87 -8.36 12.42 -5.63
C LEU A 87 -8.88 11.40 -6.65
N SER A 88 -9.82 11.77 -7.52
CA SER A 88 -10.33 10.85 -8.54
C SER A 88 -9.28 10.49 -9.59
N ASN A 89 -8.39 11.42 -9.93
CA ASN A 89 -7.27 11.15 -10.85
C ASN A 89 -6.19 10.25 -10.25
N SER A 90 -6.23 9.97 -8.94
CA SER A 90 -5.33 8.98 -8.34
C SER A 90 -5.76 7.53 -8.65
N LEU A 91 -6.99 7.33 -9.13
CA LEU A 91 -7.57 6.02 -9.39
C LEU A 91 -8.05 5.88 -10.83
N VAL A 92 -7.98 4.65 -11.33
CA VAL A 92 -8.58 4.27 -12.62
C VAL A 92 -9.39 2.99 -12.42
N ASN A 93 -10.45 2.83 -13.20
CA ASN A 93 -11.24 1.61 -13.25
C ASN A 93 -11.15 0.98 -14.65
N PRO A 94 -10.13 0.16 -14.92
CA PRO A 94 -9.91 -0.40 -16.26
C PRO A 94 -11.08 -1.25 -16.77
N HIS A 95 -11.84 -1.86 -15.86
CA HIS A 95 -12.90 -2.81 -16.20
C HIS A 95 -14.30 -2.20 -16.12
N GLY A 96 -14.44 -0.98 -15.59
CA GLY A 96 -15.75 -0.33 -15.36
C GLY A 96 -16.67 -1.06 -14.37
N ARG A 97 -16.15 -2.01 -13.58
CA ARG A 97 -16.94 -2.79 -12.62
C ARG A 97 -16.76 -2.25 -11.21
N ARG A 98 -17.66 -2.63 -10.30
CA ARG A 98 -17.41 -2.44 -8.86
C ARG A 98 -16.19 -3.28 -8.47
N ASP A 99 -15.44 -2.81 -7.48
CA ASP A 99 -14.28 -3.53 -6.91
C ASP A 99 -13.09 -3.74 -7.85
N THR A 100 -13.04 -3.04 -9.00
CA THR A 100 -11.95 -3.16 -9.99
C THR A 100 -11.16 -1.86 -10.16
N TRP A 101 -11.31 -0.93 -9.22
CA TRP A 101 -10.49 0.27 -9.17
C TRP A 101 -9.06 -0.07 -8.74
N GLN A 102 -8.09 0.65 -9.31
CA GLN A 102 -6.68 0.52 -8.97
C GLN A 102 -5.98 1.88 -9.02
N GLU A 103 -4.80 1.95 -8.43
CA GLU A 103 -3.95 3.13 -8.44
C GLU A 103 -3.52 3.48 -9.88
N VAL A 104 -3.62 4.75 -10.27
CA VAL A 104 -3.15 5.20 -11.60
C VAL A 104 -1.65 4.98 -11.73
N ASP A 105 -0.88 5.26 -10.68
CA ASP A 105 0.56 5.02 -10.63
C ASP A 105 0.91 3.56 -10.95
N ARG A 106 0.17 2.61 -10.38
CA ARG A 106 0.32 1.18 -10.69
C ARG A 106 0.08 0.87 -12.17
N SER A 107 -0.90 1.54 -12.78
CA SER A 107 -1.19 1.37 -14.22
C SER A 107 -0.05 1.91 -15.08
N LEU A 108 0.50 3.06 -14.70
CA LEU A 108 1.67 3.66 -15.34
C LEU A 108 2.93 2.81 -15.16
N GLU A 109 3.12 2.20 -13.99
CA GLU A 109 4.23 1.28 -13.73
C GLU A 109 4.18 0.05 -14.65
N TYR A 110 3.01 -0.56 -14.82
CA TYR A 110 2.84 -1.67 -15.75
C TYR A 110 3.10 -1.26 -17.20
N LEU A 111 2.59 -0.10 -17.63
CA LEU A 111 2.86 0.42 -18.96
C LEU A 111 4.36 0.66 -19.18
N ASN A 112 5.03 1.30 -18.21
CA ASN A 112 6.47 1.55 -18.25
C ASN A 112 7.28 0.24 -18.32
N LEU A 113 6.88 -0.79 -17.59
CA LEU A 113 7.51 -2.11 -17.65
C LEU A 113 7.38 -2.73 -19.04
N GLU A 114 6.21 -2.70 -19.65
CA GLU A 114 5.99 -3.27 -20.99
C GLU A 114 6.76 -2.47 -22.05
N LEU A 115 6.77 -1.14 -21.98
CA LEU A 115 7.59 -0.31 -22.87
C LEU A 115 9.08 -0.62 -22.75
N LYS A 116 9.59 -0.84 -21.53
CA LYS A 116 10.99 -1.25 -21.31
C LYS A 116 11.28 -2.63 -21.90
N ARG A 117 10.37 -3.59 -21.76
CA ARG A 117 10.51 -4.93 -22.35
C ARG A 117 10.60 -4.87 -23.88
N GLU A 118 9.69 -4.13 -24.51
CA GLU A 118 9.70 -3.92 -25.96
C GLU A 118 10.97 -3.22 -26.42
N LEU A 119 11.40 -2.18 -25.69
CA LEU A 119 12.65 -1.50 -25.98
C LEU A 119 13.83 -2.46 -25.90
N TRP A 120 13.94 -3.29 -24.86
CA TRP A 120 15.06 -4.24 -24.71
C TRP A 120 15.04 -5.36 -25.75
N ALA A 121 13.86 -5.87 -26.10
CA ALA A 121 13.73 -6.94 -27.09
C ALA A 121 14.07 -6.47 -28.52
N ARG A 122 13.81 -5.19 -28.82
CA ARG A 122 13.90 -4.65 -30.19
C ARG A 122 14.98 -3.58 -30.34
N ARG A 123 15.79 -3.33 -29.31
CA ARG A 123 16.77 -2.24 -29.33
C ARG A 123 17.75 -2.42 -30.48
N THR A 124 17.73 -1.49 -31.41
CA THR A 124 18.68 -1.41 -32.53
C THR A 124 19.07 0.05 -32.75
N SER A 125 19.98 0.30 -33.70
CA SER A 125 20.33 1.67 -34.10
C SER A 125 19.16 2.46 -34.68
N THR A 126 18.12 1.78 -35.19
CA THR A 126 16.92 2.39 -35.80
C THR A 126 15.69 2.38 -34.88
N PHE A 127 15.67 1.53 -33.85
CA PHE A 127 14.59 1.47 -32.88
C PHE A 127 15.03 2.02 -31.52
N GLY A 128 14.86 3.33 -31.36
CA GLY A 128 15.07 4.06 -30.10
C GLY A 128 13.75 4.43 -29.40
N LEU A 129 13.84 5.29 -28.39
CA LEU A 129 12.68 5.77 -27.61
C LEU A 129 11.62 6.42 -28.51
N ASP A 130 12.02 7.24 -29.48
CA ASP A 130 11.12 7.90 -30.41
C ASP A 130 10.26 6.91 -31.20
N ALA A 131 10.88 5.84 -31.71
CA ALA A 131 10.19 4.81 -32.46
C ALA A 131 9.25 4.01 -31.56
N LEU A 132 9.69 3.67 -30.34
CA LEU A 132 8.88 2.99 -29.32
C LEU A 132 7.63 3.81 -28.98
N PHE A 133 7.75 5.10 -28.69
CA PHE A 133 6.58 5.93 -28.38
C PHE A 133 5.66 6.10 -29.59
N LYS A 134 6.20 6.33 -30.79
CA LYS A 134 5.37 6.52 -32.01
C LYS A 134 4.58 5.27 -32.41
N THR A 135 5.13 4.08 -32.19
CA THR A 135 4.56 2.82 -32.71
C THR A 135 3.89 1.97 -31.64
N THR A 136 4.46 1.96 -30.44
CA THR A 136 4.17 0.95 -29.42
C THR A 136 3.38 1.53 -28.26
N SER A 137 3.56 2.81 -27.89
CA SER A 137 2.88 3.37 -26.72
C SER A 137 1.34 3.39 -26.84
N LEU A 138 0.81 3.68 -28.03
CA LEU A 138 -0.64 3.71 -28.28
C LEU A 138 -1.27 2.32 -28.37
N THR A 139 -0.47 1.30 -28.66
CA THR A 139 -0.94 -0.07 -28.89
C THR A 139 -0.55 -1.04 -27.77
N ALA A 140 0.32 -0.62 -26.85
CA ALA A 140 0.92 -1.45 -25.81
C ALA A 140 -0.10 -2.24 -25.00
N GLU A 141 -1.18 -1.62 -24.57
CA GLU A 141 -2.21 -2.30 -23.77
C GLU A 141 -2.88 -3.44 -24.56
N TYR A 142 -3.24 -3.18 -25.83
CA TYR A 142 -3.84 -4.18 -26.70
C TYR A 142 -2.85 -5.28 -27.12
N THR A 143 -1.61 -4.91 -27.48
CA THR A 143 -0.60 -5.87 -27.92
C THR A 143 -0.18 -6.79 -26.79
N VAL A 144 -0.17 -6.34 -25.53
CA VAL A 144 0.05 -7.19 -24.36
C VAL A 144 -1.06 -8.22 -24.20
N CYS A 145 -2.33 -7.82 -24.35
CA CYS A 145 -3.46 -8.75 -24.32
C CYS A 145 -3.36 -9.79 -25.45
N LEU A 146 -3.03 -9.35 -26.67
CA LEU A 146 -2.86 -10.23 -27.82
C LEU A 146 -1.69 -11.21 -27.62
N ARG A 147 -0.54 -10.71 -27.15
CA ARG A 147 0.63 -11.53 -26.83
C ARG A 147 0.28 -12.60 -25.80
N LYS A 148 -0.39 -12.24 -24.70
CA LYS A 148 -0.85 -13.21 -23.69
C LYS A 148 -1.82 -14.24 -24.26
N ALA A 149 -2.71 -13.84 -25.17
CA ALA A 149 -3.65 -14.75 -25.82
C ALA A 149 -2.92 -15.74 -26.75
N ILE A 150 -1.94 -15.27 -27.52
CA ILE A 150 -1.10 -16.09 -28.39
C ILE A 150 -0.22 -17.03 -27.55
N GLU A 151 0.47 -16.53 -26.53
CA GLU A 151 1.26 -17.33 -25.60
C GLU A 151 0.38 -18.41 -24.95
N LYS A 152 -0.84 -18.07 -24.50
CA LYS A 152 -1.77 -19.04 -23.93
C LYS A 152 -2.22 -20.12 -24.94
N ALA A 153 -2.38 -19.75 -26.21
CA ALA A 153 -2.85 -20.65 -27.26
C ALA A 153 -1.73 -21.55 -27.81
N PHE A 154 -0.49 -21.06 -27.86
CA PHE A 154 0.60 -21.71 -28.60
C PHE A 154 1.85 -22.03 -27.78
N ALA A 155 2.08 -21.38 -26.63
CA ALA A 155 3.26 -21.66 -25.81
C ALA A 155 3.09 -22.96 -25.01
N ARG A 156 4.16 -23.75 -24.95
CA ARG A 156 4.27 -24.88 -24.04
C ARG A 156 4.15 -24.35 -22.60
N LYS A 157 3.13 -24.80 -21.87
CA LYS A 157 3.02 -24.53 -20.43
C LYS A 157 4.14 -25.31 -19.74
N ASP A 158 5.26 -24.65 -19.47
CA ASP A 158 6.18 -25.17 -18.46
C ASP A 158 5.48 -25.02 -17.11
N ASN A 159 5.24 -26.15 -16.45
CA ASN A 159 4.49 -26.24 -15.22
C ASN A 159 5.23 -25.54 -14.07
N SER A 160 5.03 -24.22 -13.95
CA SER A 160 5.24 -23.48 -12.70
C SER A 160 3.89 -23.03 -12.16
N THR A 161 2.91 -23.93 -12.15
CA THR A 161 1.76 -23.79 -11.25
C THR A 161 2.29 -23.89 -9.83
N HIS A 162 2.61 -22.73 -9.23
CA HIS A 162 2.68 -22.63 -7.78
C HIS A 162 1.36 -23.19 -7.25
N SER A 163 1.43 -24.22 -6.41
CA SER A 163 0.27 -24.70 -5.66
C SER A 163 -0.29 -23.51 -4.92
N VAL A 164 -1.52 -23.12 -5.24
CA VAL A 164 -2.21 -22.09 -4.47
C VAL A 164 -2.41 -22.67 -3.08
N PRO A 165 -1.81 -22.09 -2.02
CA PRO A 165 -2.00 -22.58 -0.66
C PRO A 165 -3.49 -22.61 -0.36
N SER A 166 -3.93 -23.66 0.34
CA SER A 166 -5.32 -23.80 0.76
C SER A 166 -5.66 -22.63 1.70
N PRO A 167 -6.59 -21.74 1.34
CA PRO A 167 -6.98 -20.65 2.24
C PRO A 167 -7.54 -21.17 3.57
N MET A 168 -8.12 -22.38 3.56
CA MET A 168 -8.58 -23.06 4.76
C MET A 168 -7.43 -23.42 5.68
N ASP A 169 -6.36 -24.00 5.15
CA ASP A 169 -5.19 -24.41 5.95
C ASP A 169 -4.48 -23.17 6.53
N ASP A 170 -4.40 -22.08 5.76
CA ASP A 170 -3.89 -20.80 6.23
C ASP A 170 -4.76 -20.22 7.35
N ILE A 171 -6.09 -20.22 7.19
CA ILE A 171 -7.03 -19.73 8.21
C ILE A 171 -6.94 -20.58 9.48
N HIS A 172 -6.87 -21.90 9.36
CA HIS A 172 -6.75 -22.81 10.50
C HIS A 172 -5.41 -22.65 11.21
N THR A 173 -4.32 -22.52 10.47
CA THR A 173 -2.98 -22.28 11.03
C THR A 173 -2.95 -20.93 11.76
N LEU A 174 -3.45 -19.87 11.15
CA LEU A 174 -3.58 -18.55 11.79
C LEU A 174 -4.48 -18.62 13.03
N ALA A 175 -5.61 -19.31 12.98
CA ALA A 175 -6.51 -19.44 14.13
C ALA A 175 -5.87 -20.24 15.27
N PHE A 176 -5.09 -21.27 14.94
CA PHE A 176 -4.31 -22.05 15.89
C PHE A 176 -3.22 -21.19 16.53
N GLU A 177 -2.41 -20.49 15.73
CA GLU A 177 -1.39 -19.55 16.23
C GLU A 177 -2.02 -18.46 17.09
N LEU A 178 -3.14 -17.85 16.68
CA LEU A 178 -3.87 -16.87 17.50
C LEU A 178 -4.54 -17.47 18.76
N ALA A 179 -4.72 -18.78 18.82
CA ALA A 179 -5.25 -19.48 20.00
C ALA A 179 -4.13 -19.88 20.96
N CYS A 180 -2.95 -20.22 20.43
CA CYS A 180 -1.77 -20.59 21.19
C CYS A 180 -0.97 -19.38 21.68
N ASP A 181 -0.87 -18.32 20.87
CA ASP A 181 -0.06 -17.14 21.14
C ASP A 181 -0.89 -15.93 21.61
N SER A 182 -0.65 -15.57 22.87
CA SER A 182 -0.50 -14.25 23.50
C SER A 182 -1.39 -13.05 23.14
N ILE A 183 -1.79 -12.78 21.89
CA ILE A 183 -2.45 -11.49 21.52
C ILE A 183 -3.74 -11.24 22.33
N LYS A 184 -4.39 -12.30 22.82
CA LYS A 184 -5.64 -12.21 23.60
C LYS A 184 -5.43 -11.82 25.06
N PHE A 185 -4.22 -11.97 25.60
CA PHE A 185 -3.95 -11.83 27.03
C PHE A 185 -2.73 -10.94 27.28
N TYR A 186 -2.91 -9.93 28.12
CA TYR A 186 -1.80 -9.15 28.64
C TYR A 186 -1.10 -9.94 29.75
N GLU A 187 0.20 -10.21 29.61
CA GLU A 187 1.05 -10.78 30.67
C GLU A 187 2.16 -9.79 30.99
N GLY A 188 2.09 -9.17 32.17
CA GLY A 188 3.09 -8.20 32.62
C GLY A 188 4.51 -8.79 32.60
N GLY A 189 5.46 -8.05 32.02
CA GLY A 189 6.87 -8.42 31.98
C GLY A 189 7.28 -9.35 30.84
N ARG A 190 6.37 -9.71 29.93
CA ARG A 190 6.70 -10.51 28.75
C ARG A 190 7.64 -9.73 27.82
N GLN A 191 8.79 -10.33 27.51
CA GLN A 191 9.83 -9.73 26.67
C GLN A 191 9.67 -10.15 25.22
N ALA A 192 9.83 -9.22 24.28
CA ALA A 192 9.76 -9.50 22.86
C ALA A 192 11.16 -9.52 22.24
N ARG A 193 11.46 -10.51 21.40
CA ARG A 193 12.73 -10.55 20.65
C ARG A 193 12.90 -9.33 19.75
N HIS A 194 11.80 -8.84 19.20
CA HIS A 194 11.75 -7.67 18.33
C HIS A 194 10.62 -6.76 18.77
N GLN A 195 10.96 -5.49 19.00
CA GLN A 195 9.98 -4.47 19.37
C GLN A 195 9.63 -3.64 18.15
N ALA A 196 8.35 -3.59 17.80
CA ALA A 196 7.88 -2.69 16.77
C ALA A 196 7.99 -1.24 17.27
N PRO A 197 8.62 -0.31 16.52
CA PRO A 197 8.66 1.10 16.92
C PRO A 197 7.26 1.73 16.86
N ASP A 198 6.99 2.71 17.73
CA ASP A 198 5.78 3.51 17.66
C ASP A 198 5.89 4.57 16.56
N ILE A 199 5.78 4.12 15.31
CA ILE A 199 5.94 5.01 14.15
C ILE A 199 4.90 6.13 14.13
N HIS A 200 3.71 5.90 14.71
CA HIS A 200 2.65 6.90 14.73
C HIS A 200 3.06 8.07 15.64
N THR A 201 3.42 7.78 16.88
CA THR A 201 3.79 8.80 17.86
C THR A 201 5.06 9.53 17.45
N ILE A 202 6.08 8.78 17.00
CA ILE A 202 7.34 9.37 16.48
C ILE A 202 7.05 10.29 15.28
N GLY A 203 6.21 9.83 14.35
CA GLY A 203 5.81 10.61 13.19
C GLY A 203 5.06 11.88 13.55
N LEU A 204 4.09 11.78 14.46
CA LEU A 204 3.30 12.91 14.94
C LEU A 204 4.19 13.99 15.58
N GLU A 205 5.09 13.58 16.47
CA GLU A 205 6.02 14.49 17.14
C GLU A 205 6.92 15.22 16.14
N ARG A 206 7.52 14.49 15.19
CA ARG A 206 8.41 15.05 14.17
C ARG A 206 7.68 15.99 13.21
N VAL A 207 6.46 15.63 12.80
CA VAL A 207 5.63 16.50 11.96
C VAL A 207 5.29 17.78 12.71
N ALA A 208 4.84 17.68 13.95
CA ALA A 208 4.43 18.82 14.77
C ALA A 208 5.58 19.78 15.09
N THR A 209 6.77 19.26 15.40
CA THR A 209 7.91 20.06 15.91
C THR A 209 8.85 20.57 14.83
N LYS A 210 8.98 19.88 13.70
CA LYS A 210 9.99 20.20 12.68
C LYS A 210 9.40 20.35 11.30
N LYS A 211 8.62 19.37 10.85
CA LYS A 211 8.18 19.30 9.45
C LYS A 211 7.21 20.42 9.10
N LEU A 212 6.29 20.76 9.99
CA LEU A 212 5.33 21.85 9.76
C LEU A 212 6.00 23.22 9.70
N GLU A 213 7.11 23.44 10.41
CA GLU A 213 7.86 24.70 10.32
C GLU A 213 8.53 24.84 8.95
N VAL A 214 9.06 23.75 8.40
CA VAL A 214 9.69 23.74 7.06
C VAL A 214 8.65 23.81 5.94
N PHE A 215 7.44 23.29 6.18
CA PHE A 215 6.38 23.22 5.17
C PHE A 215 5.59 24.52 4.98
N ASN A 216 5.53 25.37 6.01
CA ASN A 216 4.81 26.66 5.96
C ASN A 216 5.70 27.80 5.48
#